data_AF-A0A0B1SW54-F1
#
_entry.id   AF-A0A0B1SW54-F1
#
_cell.length_a   1.000
_cell.length_b   1.000
_cell.length_c   1.000
_cell.angle_alpha   90.00
_cell.angle_beta   90.00
_cell.angle_gamma   90.00
#
_symmetry.space_group_name_H-M   'P 1'
#
loop_
_entity.id
_entity.type
_entity.pdbx_description
1 polymer ?
#
loop_
_entity_poly.entity_id
_entity_poly.type
_entity_poly.pdbx_seq_one_letter_code
_entity_poly.pdbx_strand_id
1 'polypeptide(L)'
;FGYTICGPSLATWKTAFAEIQEGPLVVATPNVSSKDDYKQDIKHLYELEALGNKTENDPDEDSILKFMEDYRKTIEIKDQTITAGFPFKDNAKKLKDNFNIAFRRLQALLRTLQKDKDKLKLYDETLLAYVKGIIEECHNIKYYRFCRDPVGINASPAILNQCILKHIEEEQVPIGKELSKSLYVDNVLLEGDNVDELFEKYITSKQVFSSIGMNLRDYLSNSKEVNEKISESDRAKSPEVKVLGITWNAISDTLQLKCIDKKHSRVTKRTILRKINGFCFDPLGLLTPLIVPAKVLLQDVHKQKLGWDEMLPEEEQRRRMGIENDIVGFTISIPRKVLDKASNAKHDLSIFVDSSKRAYTCGLYITTISGDGSRVTQRFVGKSKIAPLKKEQTIPKLELLAIFLGLSVAETTILKTGVKFERINLFSDSTIALSWLRANKKLPPIVTTLVEKIEFTAEGVRQTSQLTFFHVPTEENAADCATRGVSKSEFANCQWWTGPKWLNDSIERWPVTQISDLREELEDSETLAHQAVQGTEERIESVSEIALAERLIIRQEQQVHGLATASQNGHFKTMLDDKALHSSKIWTNSTRRHKRRRDKPSLRT
;
A
#
# COMPACT_ATOMS: atom_id res chain seq x y z
N PHE A 1 1.47 31.95 -5.03
CA PHE A 1 1.82 33.38 -5.24
C PHE A 1 2.98 33.71 -4.30
N GLY A 2 4.05 34.37 -4.78
CA GLY A 2 5.43 34.27 -4.24
C GLY A 2 6.31 33.42 -5.19
N TYR A 3 7.51 33.76 -5.71
CA TYR A 3 8.48 34.87 -5.57
C TYR A 3 9.54 34.72 -4.45
N THR A 4 10.87 34.96 -4.63
CA THR A 4 11.69 35.24 -5.84
C THR A 4 13.21 34.92 -5.65
N ILE A 5 13.90 34.77 -6.80
CA ILE A 5 15.33 34.58 -7.18
C ILE A 5 16.39 35.51 -6.51
N CYS A 6 17.65 35.03 -6.30
CA CYS A 6 18.96 35.71 -6.60
C CYS A 6 20.24 35.02 -6.00
N GLY A 7 21.42 35.17 -6.65
CA GLY A 7 22.77 35.05 -6.00
C GLY A 7 23.84 34.12 -6.68
N PRO A 8 25.08 34.60 -6.99
CA PRO A 8 26.14 33.79 -7.66
C PRO A 8 27.46 33.58 -6.85
N SER A 9 28.33 32.62 -7.28
CA SER A 9 29.81 32.77 -7.45
C SER A 9 30.65 31.47 -7.32
N LEU A 10 31.14 30.97 -8.46
CA LEU A 10 32.42 30.30 -8.77
C LEU A 10 33.46 29.96 -7.64
N ALA A 11 33.87 28.68 -7.57
CA ALA A 11 35.27 28.15 -7.67
C ALA A 11 35.30 26.64 -7.29
N THR A 12 35.71 25.61 -8.05
CA THR A 12 36.88 25.31 -8.94
C THR A 12 38.17 24.82 -8.27
N TRP A 13 38.26 23.53 -7.87
CA TRP A 13 39.02 22.48 -8.58
C TRP A 13 39.18 21.11 -7.84
N LYS A 14 39.62 20.13 -8.66
CA LYS A 14 39.95 18.69 -8.51
C LYS A 14 40.81 18.33 -7.26
N THR A 15 40.97 17.07 -6.84
CA THR A 15 40.98 15.79 -7.61
C THR A 15 40.60 14.56 -6.77
N ALA A 16 40.18 13.50 -7.48
CA ALA A 16 39.73 12.18 -7.04
C ALA A 16 40.50 11.44 -5.93
N PHE A 17 39.75 10.62 -5.19
CA PHE A 17 40.07 9.20 -4.95
C PHE A 17 38.85 8.36 -5.37
N ALA A 18 39.07 7.08 -5.68
CA ALA A 18 38.02 6.17 -6.15
C ALA A 18 37.62 5.17 -5.07
N GLU A 19 36.34 5.11 -4.72
CA GLU A 19 35.74 4.07 -3.87
C GLU A 19 34.47 3.51 -4.52
N ILE A 20 34.01 2.38 -3.98
CA ILE A 20 33.09 1.44 -4.63
C ILE A 20 31.67 2.02 -4.65
N GLN A 21 31.03 2.03 -5.83
CA GLN A 21 29.73 2.67 -6.00
C GLN A 21 28.59 1.83 -5.41
N GLU A 22 27.79 2.46 -4.55
CA GLU A 22 26.45 2.01 -4.22
C GLU A 22 25.50 2.35 -5.36
N GLY A 23 24.62 1.43 -5.74
CA GLY A 23 23.64 1.63 -6.82
C GLY A 23 22.71 2.83 -6.55
N PRO A 24 22.80 3.94 -7.32
CA PRO A 24 22.03 5.14 -7.03
C PRO A 24 20.58 5.05 -7.57
N LEU A 25 19.73 5.98 -7.10
CA LEU A 25 18.34 6.15 -7.51
C LEU A 25 18.18 7.50 -8.23
N VAL A 26 17.24 7.59 -9.16
CA VAL A 26 16.78 8.85 -9.79
C VAL A 26 15.25 8.93 -9.74
N VAL A 27 14.70 10.11 -9.47
CA VAL A 27 13.24 10.39 -9.41
C VAL A 27 12.87 11.61 -10.27
N ALA A 28 11.78 11.56 -11.05
CA ALA A 28 11.27 12.67 -11.89
C ALA A 28 9.73 12.83 -11.81
N THR A 29 9.17 14.04 -12.03
CA THR A 29 7.72 14.33 -11.77
C THR A 29 6.92 15.20 -12.78
N PRO A 30 5.82 14.64 -13.33
CA PRO A 30 4.59 15.39 -13.72
C PRO A 30 3.83 16.00 -12.52
N ASN A 31 2.55 16.40 -12.70
CA ASN A 31 1.80 17.25 -11.73
C ASN A 31 0.29 17.36 -12.08
N VAL A 32 -0.68 17.26 -11.13
CA VAL A 32 -1.63 18.28 -10.57
C VAL A 32 -2.53 17.61 -9.47
N SER A 33 -3.49 18.30 -8.82
CA SER A 33 -4.04 17.89 -7.50
C SER A 33 -5.54 18.17 -7.18
N SER A 34 -6.14 17.29 -6.34
CA SER A 34 -7.29 17.52 -5.40
C SER A 34 -8.72 17.66 -5.97
N LYS A 35 -9.85 17.36 -5.28
CA LYS A 35 -10.18 16.29 -4.26
C LYS A 35 -11.71 16.14 -4.02
N ASP A 36 -12.10 15.00 -3.41
CA ASP A 36 -13.33 14.70 -2.62
C ASP A 36 -14.76 14.75 -3.23
N ASP A 37 -15.41 13.57 -3.31
CA ASP A 37 -16.79 13.32 -2.83
C ASP A 37 -16.90 11.83 -2.39
N TYR A 38 -17.67 11.50 -1.34
CA TYR A 38 -17.53 10.19 -0.64
C TYR A 38 -18.81 9.63 0.03
N LYS A 39 -20.00 10.00 -0.45
CA LYS A 39 -21.24 9.92 0.36
C LYS A 39 -22.18 8.71 0.21
N GLN A 40 -21.85 7.67 -0.55
CA GLN A 40 -22.72 6.47 -0.66
C GLN A 40 -22.06 5.14 -0.31
N ASP A 41 -20.74 5.01 -0.49
CA ASP A 41 -20.01 3.75 -0.32
C ASP A 41 -19.71 3.41 1.15
N ILE A 42 -20.60 3.80 2.07
CA ILE A 42 -20.42 3.63 3.51
C ILE A 42 -21.34 2.51 4.08
N LYS A 43 -21.54 1.38 3.36
CA LYS A 43 -22.31 0.21 3.88
C LYS A 43 -21.67 -1.19 3.86
N HIS A 44 -21.12 -1.73 2.76
CA HIS A 44 -20.56 -3.12 2.69
C HIS A 44 -19.21 -3.29 3.41
N LEU A 45 -19.22 -3.10 4.73
CA LEU A 45 -18.12 -2.42 5.41
C LEU A 45 -17.43 -3.51 6.33
N TYR A 46 -18.03 -3.96 7.45
CA TYR A 46 -17.32 -4.74 8.51
C TYR A 46 -17.28 -6.28 8.31
N GLU A 47 -17.24 -6.81 7.08
CA GLU A 47 -17.49 -8.25 6.83
C GLU A 47 -16.39 -9.09 6.19
N LEU A 48 -15.35 -8.52 5.56
CA LEU A 48 -14.33 -9.31 4.84
C LEU A 48 -12.89 -8.92 5.19
N GLU A 49 -12.50 -9.18 6.44
CA GLU A 49 -11.09 -9.29 6.87
C GLU A 49 -10.80 -10.66 7.51
N ALA A 50 -11.80 -11.56 7.55
CA ALA A 50 -11.59 -12.99 7.75
C ALA A 50 -11.41 -13.66 6.38
N LEU A 51 -10.17 -14.05 6.09
CA LEU A 51 -9.76 -15.12 5.16
C LEU A 51 -10.63 -15.33 3.90
N GLY A 52 -10.26 -14.62 2.83
CA GLY A 52 -10.45 -15.08 1.43
C GLY A 52 -11.85 -15.56 1.03
N ASN A 53 -12.79 -14.64 0.86
CA ASN A 53 -14.01 -14.88 0.08
C ASN A 53 -14.23 -13.72 -0.89
N LYS A 54 -14.30 -14.01 -2.20
CA LYS A 54 -14.78 -13.05 -3.21
C LYS A 54 -16.26 -12.77 -2.94
N THR A 55 -16.71 -11.52 -3.02
CA THR A 55 -18.16 -11.25 -3.11
C THR A 55 -18.63 -11.51 -4.53
N GLU A 56 -19.84 -12.03 -4.70
CA GLU A 56 -20.42 -12.44 -6.01
C GLU A 56 -20.55 -11.29 -7.03
N ASN A 57 -20.24 -10.04 -6.65
CA ASN A 57 -20.38 -8.84 -7.48
C ASN A 57 -19.07 -8.01 -7.60
N ASP A 58 -17.97 -8.40 -6.97
CA ASP A 58 -16.66 -7.81 -7.30
C ASP A 58 -16.15 -8.47 -8.60
N PRO A 59 -15.79 -7.71 -9.64
CA PRO A 59 -15.10 -8.27 -10.80
C PRO A 59 -13.79 -8.91 -10.34
N ASP A 60 -13.44 -10.09 -10.87
CA ASP A 60 -12.13 -10.66 -10.61
C ASP A 60 -11.01 -9.84 -11.27
N GLU A 61 -9.79 -10.01 -10.76
CA GLU A 61 -8.62 -9.25 -11.18
C GLU A 61 -8.35 -9.43 -12.69
N ASP A 62 -8.57 -10.65 -13.21
CA ASP A 62 -8.49 -11.00 -14.64
C ASP A 62 -9.46 -10.19 -15.51
N SER A 63 -10.70 -9.96 -15.06
CA SER A 63 -11.66 -9.12 -15.80
C SER A 63 -11.30 -7.63 -15.79
N ILE A 64 -10.66 -7.13 -14.73
CA ILE A 64 -10.18 -5.74 -14.64
C ILE A 64 -8.93 -5.55 -15.51
N LEU A 65 -8.00 -6.51 -15.45
CA LEU A 65 -6.83 -6.64 -16.32
C LEU A 65 -7.23 -6.56 -17.79
N LYS A 66 -8.11 -7.48 -18.21
CA LYS A 66 -8.57 -7.55 -19.60
C LYS A 66 -9.28 -6.26 -20.04
N PHE A 67 -10.12 -5.68 -19.19
CA PHE A 67 -10.77 -4.39 -19.51
C PHE A 67 -9.74 -3.27 -19.75
N MET A 68 -8.65 -3.22 -18.99
CA MET A 68 -7.59 -2.23 -19.20
C MET A 68 -6.74 -2.52 -20.44
N GLU A 69 -6.44 -3.78 -20.74
CA GLU A 69 -5.76 -4.20 -21.96
C GLU A 69 -6.59 -3.85 -23.21
N ASP A 70 -7.90 -4.16 -23.19
CA ASP A 70 -8.82 -3.82 -24.29
C ASP A 70 -9.04 -2.30 -24.39
N TYR A 71 -9.10 -1.57 -23.27
CA TYR A 71 -9.11 -0.11 -23.26
C TYR A 71 -7.83 0.50 -23.86
N ARG A 72 -6.64 -0.04 -23.54
CA ARG A 72 -5.35 0.43 -24.09
C ARG A 72 -5.36 0.43 -25.62
N LYS A 73 -5.95 -0.60 -26.23
CA LYS A 73 -6.08 -0.73 -27.70
C LYS A 73 -6.93 0.38 -28.34
N THR A 74 -7.75 1.10 -27.55
CA THR A 74 -8.56 2.25 -28.01
C THR A 74 -7.83 3.60 -27.96
N ILE A 75 -6.65 3.66 -27.34
CA ILE A 75 -5.84 4.87 -27.26
C ILE A 75 -5.07 5.02 -28.58
N GLU A 76 -5.07 6.22 -29.16
CA GLU A 76 -4.26 6.57 -30.33
C GLU A 76 -3.11 7.50 -29.94
N ILE A 77 -1.96 7.33 -30.59
CA ILE A 77 -0.78 8.18 -30.47
C ILE A 77 -0.35 8.58 -31.88
N LYS A 78 -0.44 9.87 -32.22
CA LYS A 78 -0.11 10.42 -33.55
C LYS A 78 0.48 11.81 -33.37
N ASP A 79 1.58 12.12 -34.06
CA ASP A 79 2.20 13.46 -34.08
C ASP A 79 2.38 14.10 -32.68
N GLN A 80 3.03 13.36 -31.77
CA GLN A 80 3.24 13.69 -30.35
C GLN A 80 1.94 13.96 -29.55
N THR A 81 0.77 13.64 -30.11
CA THR A 81 -0.55 13.86 -29.52
C THR A 81 -1.21 12.54 -29.17
N ILE A 82 -1.54 12.38 -27.89
CA ILE A 82 -2.29 11.22 -27.37
C ILE A 82 -3.79 11.54 -27.39
N THR A 83 -4.59 10.64 -27.95
CA THR A 83 -6.05 10.66 -27.89
C THR A 83 -6.54 9.42 -27.14
N ALA A 84 -7.11 9.63 -25.96
CA ALA A 84 -7.67 8.58 -25.11
C ALA A 84 -9.12 8.92 -24.75
N GLY A 85 -10.04 7.97 -24.95
CA GLY A 85 -11.41 8.08 -24.43
C GLY A 85 -11.46 7.89 -22.91
N PHE A 86 -12.56 8.24 -22.26
CA PHE A 86 -12.79 7.81 -20.88
C PHE A 86 -13.10 6.29 -20.84
N PRO A 87 -12.56 5.52 -19.89
CA PRO A 87 -12.78 4.08 -19.77
C PRO A 87 -14.18 3.77 -19.22
N PHE A 88 -15.21 3.97 -20.05
CA PHE A 88 -16.58 3.59 -19.75
C PHE A 88 -16.79 2.07 -19.91
N LYS A 89 -17.65 1.50 -19.08
CA LYS A 89 -18.18 0.13 -19.29
C LYS A 89 -19.38 0.19 -20.23
N ASP A 90 -19.58 -0.82 -21.07
CA ASP A 90 -20.64 -0.86 -22.09
C ASP A 90 -22.04 -0.65 -21.52
N ASN A 91 -22.24 -1.10 -20.27
CA ASN A 91 -23.48 -0.98 -19.50
C ASN A 91 -23.69 0.41 -18.86
N ALA A 92 -23.06 1.47 -19.39
CA ALA A 92 -23.15 2.83 -18.87
C ALA A 92 -24.58 3.39 -18.96
N LYS A 93 -25.34 3.26 -17.86
CA LYS A 93 -26.68 3.87 -17.73
C LYS A 93 -26.59 5.37 -18.00
N LYS A 94 -27.31 5.84 -19.01
CA LYS A 94 -27.42 7.26 -19.38
C LYS A 94 -27.86 8.07 -18.15
N LEU A 95 -26.91 8.78 -17.54
CA LEU A 95 -27.14 9.51 -16.30
C LEU A 95 -28.19 10.60 -16.52
N LYS A 96 -29.00 10.87 -15.50
CA LYS A 96 -29.88 12.03 -15.49
C LYS A 96 -29.03 13.30 -15.42
N ASP A 97 -29.53 14.36 -16.06
CA ASP A 97 -28.93 15.69 -15.99
C ASP A 97 -28.66 16.11 -14.53
N ASN A 98 -27.46 16.66 -14.30
CA ASN A 98 -27.00 17.14 -13.00
C ASN A 98 -26.94 18.69 -12.92
N PHE A 99 -27.39 19.42 -13.95
CA PHE A 99 -27.37 20.88 -14.01
C PHE A 99 -27.90 21.53 -12.74
N ASN A 100 -29.05 21.07 -12.23
CA ASN A 100 -29.65 21.58 -10.99
C ASN A 100 -28.78 21.37 -9.73
N ILE A 101 -27.87 20.39 -9.73
CA ILE A 101 -26.90 20.15 -8.64
C ILE A 101 -25.65 21.00 -8.88
N ALA A 102 -25.13 21.02 -10.11
CA ALA A 102 -23.97 21.83 -10.50
C ALA A 102 -24.21 23.33 -10.28
N PHE A 103 -25.38 23.84 -10.66
CA PHE A 103 -25.80 25.23 -10.47
C PHE A 103 -25.91 25.60 -8.99
N ARG A 104 -26.46 24.73 -8.14
CA ARG A 104 -26.47 24.94 -6.67
C ARG A 104 -25.06 24.94 -6.08
N ARG A 105 -24.16 24.05 -6.55
CA ARG A 105 -22.74 24.03 -6.15
C ARG A 105 -22.05 25.34 -6.57
N LEU A 106 -22.27 25.82 -7.80
CA LEU A 106 -21.76 27.11 -8.30
C LEU A 106 -22.29 28.29 -7.47
N GLN A 107 -23.59 28.35 -7.18
CA GLN A 107 -24.16 29.39 -6.30
C GLN A 107 -23.59 29.35 -4.87
N ALA A 108 -23.22 28.18 -4.35
CA ALA A 108 -22.55 28.07 -3.04
C ALA A 108 -21.08 28.54 -3.12
N LEU A 109 -20.37 28.18 -4.19
CA LEU A 109 -19.01 28.63 -4.46
C LEU A 109 -18.95 30.17 -4.61
N LEU A 110 -19.81 30.76 -5.43
CA LEU A 110 -19.88 32.21 -5.63
C LEU A 110 -20.15 32.96 -4.31
N ARG A 111 -21.10 32.51 -3.48
CA ARG A 111 -21.36 33.08 -2.14
C ARG A 111 -20.21 32.88 -1.14
N THR A 112 -19.23 32.05 -1.47
CA THR A 112 -18.00 31.86 -0.70
C THR A 112 -16.89 32.77 -1.22
N LEU A 113 -16.65 32.77 -2.53
CA LEU A 113 -15.66 33.64 -3.20
C LEU A 113 -16.00 35.14 -3.07
N GLN A 114 -17.28 35.52 -3.03
CA GLN A 114 -17.71 36.90 -2.75
C GLN A 114 -17.24 37.43 -1.39
N LYS A 115 -16.86 36.56 -0.45
CA LYS A 115 -16.30 36.93 0.87
C LYS A 115 -14.77 37.01 0.88
N ASP A 116 -14.13 36.61 -0.21
CA ASP A 116 -12.68 36.43 -0.34
C ASP A 116 -12.25 36.91 -1.74
N LYS A 117 -12.09 38.23 -1.87
CA LYS A 117 -11.87 38.89 -3.16
C LYS A 117 -10.60 38.41 -3.87
N ASP A 118 -9.58 38.03 -3.11
CA ASP A 118 -8.31 37.54 -3.67
C ASP A 118 -8.47 36.15 -4.28
N LYS A 119 -9.21 35.24 -3.60
CA LYS A 119 -9.60 33.96 -4.23
C LYS A 119 -10.54 34.16 -5.42
N LEU A 120 -11.48 35.11 -5.36
CA LEU A 120 -12.37 35.38 -6.50
C LEU A 120 -11.57 35.82 -7.74
N LYS A 121 -10.61 36.74 -7.56
CA LYS A 121 -9.71 37.22 -8.62
C LYS A 121 -8.85 36.09 -9.20
N LEU A 122 -8.31 35.22 -8.34
CA LEU A 122 -7.57 34.03 -8.77
C LEU A 122 -8.43 33.08 -9.63
N TYR A 123 -9.67 32.82 -9.24
CA TYR A 123 -10.58 31.98 -10.02
C TYR A 123 -10.87 32.57 -11.40
N ASP A 124 -11.07 33.90 -11.48
CA ASP A 124 -11.31 34.61 -12.74
C ASP A 124 -10.07 34.57 -13.67
N GLU A 125 -8.89 34.92 -13.14
CA GLU A 125 -7.60 34.85 -13.87
C GLU A 125 -7.31 33.43 -14.39
N THR A 126 -7.63 32.40 -13.61
CA THR A 126 -7.45 30.99 -14.00
C THR A 126 -8.41 30.59 -15.13
N LEU A 127 -9.68 30.98 -15.05
CA LEU A 127 -10.67 30.68 -16.09
C LEU A 127 -10.36 31.44 -17.39
N LEU A 128 -9.91 32.69 -17.31
CA LEU A 128 -9.45 33.48 -18.46
C LEU A 128 -8.19 32.89 -19.12
N ALA A 129 -7.33 32.21 -18.36
CA ALA A 129 -6.24 31.43 -18.92
C ALA A 129 -6.75 30.19 -19.68
N TYR A 130 -7.76 29.49 -19.16
CA TYR A 130 -8.30 28.28 -19.79
C TYR A 130 -9.05 28.57 -21.12
N VAL A 131 -9.71 29.74 -21.25
CA VAL A 131 -10.33 30.19 -22.51
C VAL A 131 -9.33 30.21 -23.69
N LYS A 132 -8.02 30.28 -23.42
CA LYS A 132 -6.96 30.22 -24.44
C LYS A 132 -6.64 28.79 -24.88
N GLY A 133 -7.66 28.05 -25.33
CA GLY A 133 -7.52 26.74 -25.98
C GLY A 133 -7.60 25.50 -25.09
N ILE A 134 -7.95 25.65 -23.80
CA ILE A 134 -8.27 24.49 -22.91
C ILE A 134 -9.78 24.20 -22.93
N ILE A 135 -10.61 25.22 -23.18
CA ILE A 135 -12.08 25.15 -23.22
C ILE A 135 -12.68 25.90 -24.43
N GLU A 136 -13.74 25.35 -25.02
CA GLU A 136 -14.46 25.87 -26.22
C GLU A 136 -15.81 26.53 -25.88
N GLU A 137 -16.35 27.36 -26.79
CA GLU A 137 -17.68 27.98 -26.61
C GLU A 137 -18.82 27.07 -27.09
N CYS A 138 -19.91 27.03 -26.32
CA CYS A 138 -21.18 26.44 -26.73
C CYS A 138 -22.33 27.39 -26.35
N HIS A 139 -23.31 27.56 -27.25
CA HIS A 139 -24.29 28.65 -27.14
C HIS A 139 -25.42 28.38 -26.12
N ASN A 140 -26.11 29.45 -25.74
CA ASN A 140 -27.30 29.51 -24.86
C ASN A 140 -27.03 29.29 -23.35
N ILE A 141 -26.08 28.43 -22.98
CA ILE A 141 -25.51 28.35 -21.62
C ILE A 141 -24.01 28.10 -21.79
N LYS A 142 -23.15 28.81 -21.03
CA LYS A 142 -21.69 28.63 -21.07
C LYS A 142 -21.26 27.27 -20.50
N TYR A 143 -21.40 26.22 -21.31
CA TYR A 143 -20.82 24.91 -21.09
C TYR A 143 -19.42 24.86 -21.68
N TYR A 144 -18.44 24.57 -20.83
CA TYR A 144 -17.05 24.41 -21.19
C TYR A 144 -16.68 22.92 -21.11
N ARG A 145 -16.20 22.35 -22.22
CA ARG A 145 -15.60 21.00 -22.26
C ARG A 145 -14.08 21.13 -22.15
N PHE A 146 -13.45 20.22 -21.41
CA PHE A 146 -11.99 20.10 -21.40
C PHE A 146 -11.51 19.33 -22.64
N CYS A 147 -10.55 19.90 -23.37
CA CYS A 147 -9.89 19.26 -24.51
C CYS A 147 -8.59 18.50 -24.13
N ARG A 148 -8.35 18.33 -22.82
CA ARG A 148 -7.26 17.55 -22.21
C ARG A 148 -7.84 16.82 -20.99
N ASP A 149 -7.14 15.79 -20.50
CA ASP A 149 -7.57 15.04 -19.31
C ASP A 149 -7.65 15.98 -18.08
N PRO A 150 -8.84 16.17 -17.47
CA PRO A 150 -9.05 17.22 -16.49
C PRO A 150 -8.60 16.84 -15.08
N VAL A 151 -7.85 17.75 -14.47
CA VAL A 151 -7.41 17.67 -13.07
C VAL A 151 -8.61 17.41 -12.14
N GLY A 152 -8.49 16.35 -11.33
CA GLY A 152 -9.47 16.01 -10.30
C GLY A 152 -10.52 14.97 -10.72
N ILE A 153 -10.53 14.47 -11.97
CA ILE A 153 -11.26 13.25 -12.29
C ILE A 153 -10.52 12.02 -11.75
N ASN A 154 -11.27 11.08 -11.17
CA ASN A 154 -10.74 9.87 -10.54
C ASN A 154 -10.12 8.86 -11.52
N ALA A 155 -10.54 8.89 -12.79
CA ALA A 155 -10.00 8.05 -13.85
C ALA A 155 -8.66 8.57 -14.42
N SER A 156 -8.36 9.86 -14.30
CA SER A 156 -7.21 10.50 -14.96
C SER A 156 -5.85 9.84 -14.68
N PRO A 157 -5.50 9.45 -13.43
CA PRO A 157 -4.26 8.69 -13.17
C PRO A 157 -4.20 7.36 -13.91
N ALA A 158 -5.35 6.68 -14.08
CA ALA A 158 -5.41 5.43 -14.83
C ALA A 158 -5.28 5.68 -16.33
N ILE A 159 -5.96 6.70 -16.87
CA ILE A 159 -5.84 7.12 -18.29
C ILE A 159 -4.38 7.42 -18.62
N LEU A 160 -3.71 8.26 -17.82
CA LEU A 160 -2.30 8.61 -17.97
C LEU A 160 -1.40 7.35 -17.96
N ASN A 161 -1.54 6.49 -16.95
CA ASN A 161 -0.77 5.24 -16.87
C ASN A 161 -0.97 4.37 -18.12
N GLN A 162 -2.22 4.15 -18.57
CA GLN A 162 -2.50 3.31 -19.74
C GLN A 162 -1.97 3.92 -21.05
N CYS A 163 -1.92 5.25 -21.17
CA CYS A 163 -1.32 5.96 -22.30
C CYS A 163 0.21 5.76 -22.35
N ILE A 164 0.90 5.93 -21.22
CA ILE A 164 2.36 5.78 -21.16
C ILE A 164 2.76 4.30 -21.37
N LEU A 165 2.00 3.36 -20.79
CA LEU A 165 2.22 1.92 -20.98
C LEU A 165 2.03 1.50 -22.44
N LYS A 166 1.01 2.03 -23.14
CA LYS A 166 0.85 1.82 -24.59
C LYS A 166 2.09 2.26 -25.36
N HIS A 167 2.56 3.46 -25.10
CA HIS A 167 3.71 4.01 -25.80
C HIS A 167 4.96 3.15 -25.60
N ILE A 168 5.22 2.74 -24.36
CA ILE A 168 6.30 1.82 -23.99
C ILE A 168 6.19 0.46 -24.69
N GLU A 169 4.98 -0.09 -24.79
CA GLU A 169 4.70 -1.36 -25.50
C GLU A 169 4.88 -1.22 -27.02
N GLU A 170 4.63 -0.05 -27.61
CA GLU A 170 4.74 0.19 -29.06
C GLU A 170 6.17 0.56 -29.50
N GLU A 171 6.92 1.36 -28.74
CA GLU A 171 8.32 1.71 -29.10
C GLU A 171 9.32 0.56 -28.89
N GLN A 172 9.01 -0.45 -28.06
CA GLN A 172 9.89 -1.60 -27.73
C GLN A 172 11.29 -1.22 -27.20
N VAL A 173 11.45 0.01 -26.69
CA VAL A 173 12.70 0.54 -26.15
C VAL A 173 13.24 -0.30 -24.98
N PRO A 174 14.57 -0.52 -24.87
CA PRO A 174 15.15 -1.38 -23.82
C PRO A 174 14.77 -0.99 -22.39
N ILE A 175 14.78 0.31 -22.09
CA ILE A 175 14.39 0.87 -20.79
C ILE A 175 12.87 0.76 -20.51
N GLY A 176 12.04 0.49 -21.53
CA GLY A 176 10.59 0.43 -21.42
C GLY A 176 10.08 -0.58 -20.38
N LYS A 177 10.77 -1.73 -20.24
CA LYS A 177 10.45 -2.76 -19.24
C LYS A 177 10.81 -2.37 -17.80
N GLU A 178 11.64 -1.35 -17.61
CA GLU A 178 11.92 -0.73 -16.32
C GLU A 178 10.90 0.38 -16.05
N LEU A 179 10.74 1.33 -16.99
CA LEU A 179 9.76 2.43 -16.90
C LEU A 179 8.34 1.92 -16.62
N SER A 180 7.89 0.87 -17.30
CA SER A 180 6.54 0.32 -17.08
C SER A 180 6.32 -0.20 -15.66
N LYS A 181 7.39 -0.64 -14.98
CA LYS A 181 7.38 -1.10 -13.58
C LYS A 181 7.55 0.03 -12.57
N SER A 182 8.36 1.02 -12.90
CA SER A 182 8.79 2.09 -11.98
C SER A 182 7.96 3.37 -12.06
N LEU A 183 6.96 3.41 -12.95
CA LEU A 183 5.94 4.44 -13.04
C LEU A 183 4.92 4.37 -11.89
N TYR A 184 4.70 5.52 -11.25
CA TYR A 184 3.61 5.74 -10.30
C TYR A 184 2.93 7.09 -10.55
N VAL A 185 1.84 7.10 -11.34
CA VAL A 185 1.04 8.29 -11.69
C VAL A 185 1.86 9.39 -12.36
N ASP A 186 2.44 10.26 -11.55
CA ASP A 186 3.21 11.45 -11.89
C ASP A 186 4.63 11.37 -11.30
N ASN A 187 5.12 10.17 -11.04
CA ASN A 187 6.47 9.87 -10.59
C ASN A 187 7.08 8.77 -11.46
N VAL A 188 8.34 8.92 -11.86
CA VAL A 188 9.18 7.85 -12.42
C VAL A 188 10.33 7.61 -11.46
N LEU A 189 10.59 6.35 -11.12
CA LEU A 189 11.78 5.90 -10.40
C LEU A 189 12.74 5.22 -11.39
N LEU A 190 14.05 5.42 -11.25
CA LEU A 190 15.06 4.73 -12.07
C LEU A 190 16.21 4.32 -11.16
N GLU A 191 16.53 3.04 -11.13
CA GLU A 191 17.70 2.53 -10.39
C GLU A 191 18.85 2.30 -11.36
N GLY A 192 20.07 2.21 -10.85
CA GLY A 192 21.22 1.73 -11.60
C GLY A 192 22.34 1.36 -10.64
N ASP A 193 23.33 0.63 -11.12
CA ASP A 193 24.46 0.20 -10.29
C ASP A 193 25.67 1.16 -10.42
N ASN A 194 25.63 2.11 -11.37
CA ASN A 194 26.69 3.10 -11.57
C ASN A 194 26.20 4.43 -12.18
N VAL A 195 27.08 5.44 -12.17
CA VAL A 195 26.83 6.82 -12.63
C VAL A 195 26.56 6.94 -14.14
N ASP A 196 27.18 6.10 -14.97
CA ASP A 196 26.99 6.15 -16.43
C ASP A 196 25.66 5.51 -16.85
N GLU A 197 25.31 4.36 -16.27
CA GLU A 197 24.01 3.71 -16.48
C GLU A 197 22.84 4.66 -16.15
N LEU A 198 22.89 5.34 -15.01
CA LEU A 198 21.83 6.29 -14.63
C LEU A 198 21.77 7.53 -15.53
N PHE A 199 22.90 7.95 -16.09
CA PHE A 199 22.92 9.06 -17.05
C PHE A 199 22.30 8.64 -18.39
N GLU A 200 22.59 7.44 -18.88
CA GLU A 200 21.92 6.85 -20.05
C GLU A 200 20.43 6.62 -19.79
N LYS A 201 20.02 6.24 -18.56
CA LYS A 201 18.60 6.15 -18.18
C LYS A 201 17.91 7.51 -18.11
N TYR A 202 18.61 8.57 -17.68
CA TYR A 202 18.12 9.95 -17.80
C TYR A 202 17.87 10.31 -19.28
N ILE A 203 18.87 10.13 -20.15
CA ILE A 203 18.77 10.44 -21.59
C ILE A 203 17.62 9.65 -22.24
N THR A 204 17.59 8.33 -22.04
CA THR A 204 16.62 7.45 -22.71
C THR A 204 15.20 7.69 -22.19
N SER A 205 15.00 7.85 -20.87
CA SER A 205 13.67 8.19 -20.33
C SER A 205 13.16 9.55 -20.83
N LYS A 206 14.06 10.55 -20.93
CA LYS A 206 13.73 11.87 -21.48
C LYS A 206 13.29 11.77 -22.94
N GLN A 207 13.98 10.97 -23.76
CA GLN A 207 13.64 10.76 -25.17
C GLN A 207 12.27 10.08 -25.34
N VAL A 208 12.03 8.96 -24.65
CA VAL A 208 10.77 8.18 -24.71
C VAL A 208 9.56 9.03 -24.32
N PHE A 209 9.66 9.86 -23.28
CA PHE A 209 8.53 10.73 -22.94
C PHE A 209 8.37 11.89 -23.94
N SER A 210 9.47 12.37 -24.53
CA SER A 210 9.43 13.47 -25.51
C SER A 210 8.80 13.06 -26.85
N SER A 211 8.90 11.80 -27.30
CA SER A 211 8.24 11.34 -28.54
C SER A 211 6.71 11.31 -28.44
N ILE A 212 6.14 11.34 -27.22
CA ILE A 212 4.71 11.55 -26.94
C ILE A 212 4.37 12.93 -26.36
N GLY A 213 5.25 13.91 -26.53
CA GLY A 213 5.01 15.30 -26.09
C GLY A 213 4.99 15.49 -24.57
N MET A 214 5.47 14.51 -23.80
CA MET A 214 5.60 14.60 -22.34
C MET A 214 7.01 15.04 -21.94
N ASN A 215 7.11 16.02 -21.05
CA ASN A 215 8.40 16.52 -20.57
C ASN A 215 8.70 15.99 -19.16
N LEU A 216 9.47 14.90 -19.05
CA LEU A 216 10.05 14.48 -17.77
C LEU A 216 11.05 15.54 -17.28
N ARG A 217 11.01 15.80 -15.97
CA ARG A 217 11.65 16.96 -15.31
C ARG A 217 11.72 16.75 -13.81
N ASP A 218 12.34 17.71 -13.12
CA ASP A 218 12.59 17.69 -11.69
C ASP A 218 13.31 16.38 -11.27
N TYR A 219 14.26 15.94 -12.12
CA TYR A 219 15.13 14.79 -11.93
C TYR A 219 16.04 15.01 -10.72
N LEU A 220 16.00 14.10 -9.74
CA LEU A 220 16.86 14.12 -8.54
C LEU A 220 17.51 12.76 -8.31
N SER A 221 18.83 12.73 -8.08
CA SER A 221 19.56 11.54 -7.65
C SER A 221 20.17 11.67 -6.26
N ASN A 222 20.44 10.54 -5.58
CA ASN A 222 21.37 10.49 -4.44
C ASN A 222 22.85 10.57 -4.88
N SER A 223 23.19 10.21 -6.12
CA SER A 223 24.54 10.45 -6.65
C SER A 223 24.73 11.90 -7.07
N LYS A 224 25.69 12.59 -6.43
CA LYS A 224 26.09 13.95 -6.80
C LYS A 224 26.57 14.03 -8.26
N GLU A 225 27.32 13.04 -8.71
CA GLU A 225 27.88 12.99 -10.06
C GLU A 225 26.79 12.83 -11.13
N VAL A 226 25.77 11.99 -10.88
CA VAL A 226 24.59 11.87 -11.76
C VAL A 226 23.85 13.21 -11.83
N ASN A 227 23.61 13.87 -10.69
CA ASN A 227 22.98 15.19 -10.69
C ASN A 227 23.79 16.22 -11.50
N GLU A 228 25.12 16.26 -11.35
CA GLU A 228 25.99 17.20 -12.07
C GLU A 228 25.96 16.99 -13.59
N LYS A 229 25.81 15.75 -14.07
CA LYS A 229 25.62 15.45 -15.51
C LYS A 229 24.24 15.83 -16.05
N ILE A 230 23.18 15.78 -15.24
CA ILE A 230 21.81 16.10 -15.66
C ILE A 230 21.65 17.60 -15.94
N SER A 231 20.99 17.95 -17.05
CA SER A 231 20.75 19.33 -17.50
C SER A 231 20.06 20.19 -16.43
N GLU A 232 20.49 21.44 -16.24
CA GLU A 232 19.91 22.34 -15.22
C GLU A 232 18.42 22.66 -15.42
N SER A 233 17.91 22.57 -16.65
CA SER A 233 16.48 22.69 -16.97
C SER A 233 15.63 21.56 -16.40
N ASP A 234 16.26 20.40 -16.22
CA ASP A 234 15.62 19.12 -15.94
C ASP A 234 15.84 18.67 -14.49
N ARG A 235 16.89 19.16 -13.84
CA ARG A 235 17.29 18.84 -12.47
C ARG A 235 16.30 19.43 -11.44
N ALA A 236 16.03 18.68 -10.37
CA ALA A 236 15.26 19.17 -9.24
C ALA A 236 15.94 20.35 -8.53
N LYS A 237 15.13 21.32 -8.09
CA LYS A 237 15.60 22.56 -7.42
C LYS A 237 15.88 22.41 -5.93
N SER A 238 15.72 21.19 -5.41
CA SER A 238 15.78 20.84 -3.99
C SER A 238 16.40 19.45 -3.86
N PRO A 239 17.31 19.22 -2.89
CA PRO A 239 17.78 17.87 -2.55
C PRO A 239 16.71 17.05 -1.81
N GLU A 240 15.57 17.66 -1.48
CA GLU A 240 14.39 17.00 -0.91
C GLU A 240 13.22 17.03 -1.90
N VAL A 241 12.65 15.87 -2.19
CA VAL A 241 11.47 15.69 -3.04
C VAL A 241 10.46 14.76 -2.35
N LYS A 242 9.21 14.73 -2.82
CA LYS A 242 8.21 13.79 -2.28
C LYS A 242 8.04 12.57 -3.18
N VAL A 243 8.56 11.44 -2.73
CA VAL A 243 8.46 10.14 -3.39
C VAL A 243 7.28 9.40 -2.78
N LEU A 244 6.26 9.07 -3.59
CA LEU A 244 5.02 8.42 -3.12
C LEU A 244 4.33 9.13 -1.93
N GLY A 245 4.54 10.45 -1.79
CA GLY A 245 4.02 11.26 -0.67
C GLY A 245 4.89 11.35 0.58
N ILE A 246 5.93 10.52 0.71
CA ILE A 246 6.97 10.59 1.76
C ILE A 246 8.07 11.54 1.30
N THR A 247 8.67 12.32 2.19
CA THR A 247 9.83 13.16 1.81
C THR A 247 11.09 12.29 1.74
N TRP A 248 11.79 12.31 0.60
CA TRP A 248 13.12 11.73 0.42
C TRP A 248 14.15 12.86 0.36
N ASN A 249 15.19 12.77 1.18
CA ASN A 249 16.36 13.64 1.13
C ASN A 249 17.50 12.87 0.45
N ALA A 250 17.84 13.26 -0.78
CA ALA A 250 18.77 12.51 -1.61
C ALA A 250 20.25 12.65 -1.18
N ILE A 251 20.62 13.73 -0.48
CA ILE A 251 22.00 13.93 0.01
C ILE A 251 22.34 12.93 1.13
N SER A 252 21.37 12.63 1.99
CA SER A 252 21.51 11.65 3.09
C SER A 252 20.99 10.25 2.73
N ASP A 253 20.40 10.11 1.53
CA ASP A 253 19.56 9.00 1.10
C ASP A 253 18.56 8.49 2.16
N THR A 254 17.88 9.43 2.84
CA THR A 254 16.90 9.11 3.89
C THR A 254 15.46 9.44 3.48
N LEU A 255 14.53 8.61 3.95
CA LEU A 255 13.09 8.89 3.96
C LEU A 255 12.72 9.53 5.31
N GLN A 256 12.01 10.66 5.28
CA GLN A 256 11.52 11.35 6.48
C GLN A 256 10.02 11.10 6.68
N LEU A 257 9.69 10.46 7.81
CA LEU A 257 8.33 10.30 8.30
C LEU A 257 8.03 11.37 9.35
N LYS A 258 6.88 12.05 9.24
CA LYS A 258 6.55 13.21 10.08
C LYS A 258 5.06 13.29 10.42
N CYS A 259 4.75 13.19 11.71
CA CYS A 259 3.40 13.22 12.25
C CYS A 259 2.90 14.66 12.47
N ILE A 260 2.05 15.15 11.57
CA ILE A 260 1.48 16.51 11.61
C ILE A 260 0.07 16.54 12.23
N ASP A 261 -0.24 17.59 13.00
CA ASP A 261 -1.62 17.84 13.42
C ASP A 261 -2.44 18.45 12.27
N LYS A 262 -3.67 17.95 12.12
CA LYS A 262 -4.70 18.50 11.24
C LYS A 262 -5.89 18.91 12.09
N LYS A 263 -5.93 20.20 12.47
CA LYS A 263 -6.98 20.75 13.34
C LYS A 263 -8.37 20.60 12.70
N HIS A 264 -9.32 20.16 13.51
CA HIS A 264 -10.72 19.97 13.14
C HIS A 264 -11.61 20.58 14.23
N SER A 265 -12.64 21.35 13.82
CA SER A 265 -13.50 22.11 14.74
C SER A 265 -14.60 21.28 15.43
N ARG A 266 -14.76 20.02 15.03
CA ARG A 266 -15.64 19.04 15.68
C ARG A 266 -14.85 17.76 15.93
N VAL A 267 -15.05 17.15 17.10
CA VAL A 267 -14.50 15.83 17.42
C VAL A 267 -15.59 14.79 17.23
N THR A 268 -15.49 14.03 16.14
CA THR A 268 -16.40 12.95 15.72
C THR A 268 -15.62 11.69 15.33
N LYS A 269 -16.31 10.55 15.24
CA LYS A 269 -15.75 9.27 14.73
C LYS A 269 -15.08 9.44 13.35
N ARG A 270 -15.68 10.21 12.44
CA ARG A 270 -15.09 10.56 11.13
C ARG A 270 -13.81 11.38 11.26
N THR A 271 -13.72 12.30 12.23
CA THR A 271 -12.50 13.11 12.43
C THR A 271 -11.35 12.33 13.05
N ILE A 272 -11.61 11.30 13.88
CA ILE A 272 -10.55 10.39 14.36
C ILE A 272 -9.96 9.62 13.17
N LEU A 273 -10.79 8.99 12.32
CA LEU A 273 -10.31 8.30 11.11
C LEU A 273 -9.52 9.24 10.18
N ARG A 274 -9.97 10.49 10.00
CA ARG A 274 -9.26 11.52 9.22
C ARG A 274 -7.93 11.96 9.84
N LYS A 275 -7.80 11.92 11.17
CA LYS A 275 -6.53 12.19 11.86
C LYS A 275 -5.58 10.99 11.79
N ILE A 276 -6.04 9.76 11.97
CA ILE A 276 -5.23 8.53 11.82
C ILE A 276 -4.52 8.53 10.47
N ASN A 277 -5.29 8.64 9.38
CA ASN A 277 -4.76 8.71 8.00
C ASN A 277 -4.20 10.12 7.66
N GLY A 278 -4.22 11.03 8.64
CA GLY A 278 -3.83 12.42 8.52
C GLY A 278 -2.50 12.75 9.16
N PHE A 279 -2.06 12.00 10.18
CA PHE A 279 -0.81 12.27 10.91
C PHE A 279 0.40 12.14 9.98
N CYS A 280 0.57 10.99 9.34
CA CYS A 280 1.59 10.75 8.32
C CYS A 280 1.01 9.79 7.27
N PHE A 281 1.53 9.84 6.03
CA PHE A 281 1.33 8.78 5.06
C PHE A 281 2.39 7.70 5.32
N ASP A 282 1.96 6.45 5.50
CA ASP A 282 2.81 5.33 5.93
C ASP A 282 2.31 4.01 5.29
N PRO A 283 2.63 3.76 4.01
CA PRO A 283 2.18 2.57 3.29
C PRO A 283 2.90 1.30 3.77
N LEU A 284 4.13 1.44 4.28
CA LEU A 284 4.97 0.37 4.82
C LEU A 284 4.66 0.05 6.30
N GLY A 285 3.76 0.80 6.94
CA GLY A 285 3.31 0.58 8.32
C GLY A 285 4.39 0.76 9.38
N LEU A 286 5.43 1.55 9.08
CA LEU A 286 6.61 1.79 9.90
C LEU A 286 6.30 2.56 11.18
N LEU A 287 5.22 3.34 11.22
CA LEU A 287 4.74 4.05 12.41
C LEU A 287 3.74 3.22 13.23
N THR A 288 3.57 1.92 12.95
CA THR A 288 2.57 1.06 13.58
C THR A 288 2.46 1.20 15.11
N PRO A 289 3.55 1.13 15.91
CA PRO A 289 3.51 1.32 17.37
C PRO A 289 2.88 2.64 17.83
N LEU A 290 3.12 3.72 17.07
CA LEU A 290 2.61 5.06 17.36
C LEU A 290 1.12 5.20 16.97
N ILE A 291 0.67 4.47 15.94
CA ILE A 291 -0.66 4.63 15.33
C ILE A 291 -1.69 3.61 15.84
N VAL A 292 -1.27 2.44 16.33
CA VAL A 292 -2.19 1.41 16.87
C VAL A 292 -3.09 1.91 18.00
N PRO A 293 -2.62 2.70 19.00
CA PRO A 293 -3.50 3.27 20.02
C PRO A 293 -4.67 4.10 19.45
N ALA A 294 -4.44 4.85 18.37
CA ALA A 294 -5.48 5.63 17.70
C ALA A 294 -6.48 4.73 16.94
N LYS A 295 -6.02 3.63 16.32
CA LYS A 295 -6.90 2.62 15.71
C LYS A 295 -7.76 1.91 16.77
N VAL A 296 -7.19 1.57 17.93
CA VAL A 296 -7.92 0.96 19.07
C VAL A 296 -8.97 1.91 19.64
N LEU A 297 -8.62 3.19 19.81
CA LEU A 297 -9.57 4.26 20.17
C LEU A 297 -10.73 4.35 19.18
N LEU A 298 -10.44 4.38 17.87
CA LEU A 298 -11.50 4.40 16.84
C LEU A 298 -12.43 3.20 16.99
N GLN A 299 -11.92 2.02 17.32
CA GLN A 299 -12.71 0.82 17.56
C GLN A 299 -13.56 0.90 18.86
N ASP A 300 -13.09 1.55 19.92
CA ASP A 300 -13.88 1.69 21.16
C ASP A 300 -15.01 2.74 21.02
N VAL A 301 -14.68 3.90 20.45
CA VAL A 301 -15.65 4.89 19.96
C VAL A 301 -16.61 4.26 18.93
N HIS A 302 -16.16 3.21 18.23
CA HIS A 302 -17.03 2.43 17.36
C HIS A 302 -18.08 1.62 18.14
N LYS A 303 -17.66 0.82 19.14
CA LYS A 303 -18.54 -0.03 19.99
C LYS A 303 -19.67 0.75 20.65
N GLN A 304 -19.46 2.03 20.97
CA GLN A 304 -20.46 2.93 21.56
C GLN A 304 -21.65 3.27 20.62
N LYS A 305 -21.70 2.73 19.39
CA LYS A 305 -22.78 2.90 18.40
C LYS A 305 -23.08 4.33 17.93
N LEU A 306 -22.28 5.31 18.36
CA LEU A 306 -22.34 6.72 17.92
C LEU A 306 -22.30 6.87 16.39
N GLY A 307 -22.98 7.89 15.87
CA GLY A 307 -22.95 8.28 14.46
C GLY A 307 -21.59 8.76 13.98
N TRP A 308 -21.33 8.67 12.67
CA TRP A 308 -20.04 9.07 12.07
C TRP A 308 -19.69 10.55 12.29
N ASP A 309 -20.69 11.42 12.29
CA ASP A 309 -20.54 12.87 12.45
C ASP A 309 -21.12 13.40 13.78
N GLU A 310 -21.49 12.49 14.68
CA GLU A 310 -21.89 12.79 16.06
C GLU A 310 -20.68 13.24 16.90
N MET A 311 -20.91 14.11 17.89
CA MET A 311 -19.85 14.57 18.79
C MET A 311 -19.52 13.46 19.81
N LEU A 312 -18.23 13.24 20.08
CA LEU A 312 -17.81 12.21 21.03
C LEU A 312 -18.01 12.64 22.49
N PRO A 313 -18.29 11.70 23.42
CA PRO A 313 -18.25 11.95 24.86
C PRO A 313 -16.92 12.56 25.30
N GLU A 314 -16.92 13.42 26.32
CA GLU A 314 -15.71 14.13 26.76
C GLU A 314 -14.55 13.20 27.12
N GLU A 315 -14.85 12.02 27.68
CA GLU A 315 -13.86 11.02 28.04
C GLU A 315 -13.07 10.55 26.81
N GLU A 316 -13.76 10.22 25.72
CA GLU A 316 -13.12 9.87 24.45
C GLU A 316 -12.44 11.09 23.81
N GLN A 317 -12.94 12.32 24.01
CA GLN A 317 -12.25 13.54 23.58
C GLN A 317 -10.93 13.76 24.33
N ARG A 318 -10.86 13.44 25.63
CA ARG A 318 -9.66 13.46 26.48
C ARG A 318 -8.69 12.35 26.11
N ARG A 319 -9.16 11.10 26.01
CA ARG A 319 -8.35 9.92 25.60
C ARG A 319 -7.72 10.10 24.22
N ARG A 320 -8.51 10.60 23.26
CA ARG A 320 -8.02 11.05 21.94
C ARG A 320 -6.94 12.12 22.05
N MET A 321 -7.08 13.09 22.95
CA MET A 321 -6.10 14.17 23.11
C MET A 321 -4.76 13.67 23.66
N GLY A 322 -4.76 12.69 24.57
CA GLY A 322 -3.53 11.99 24.99
C GLY A 322 -2.82 11.34 23.81
N ILE A 323 -3.52 10.44 23.11
CA ILE A 323 -2.99 9.75 21.92
C ILE A 323 -2.52 10.73 20.83
N GLU A 324 -3.23 11.83 20.61
CA GLU A 324 -2.79 12.89 19.68
C GLU A 324 -1.52 13.61 20.16
N ASN A 325 -1.39 13.89 21.46
CA ASN A 325 -0.18 14.46 22.02
C ASN A 325 1.01 13.50 21.87
N ASP A 326 0.79 12.19 22.00
CA ASP A 326 1.81 11.16 21.82
C ASP A 326 2.22 10.93 20.36
N ILE A 327 1.34 11.21 19.39
CA ILE A 327 1.65 11.09 17.95
C ILE A 327 2.24 12.39 17.37
N VAL A 328 1.63 13.54 17.67
CA VAL A 328 1.90 14.81 16.96
C VAL A 328 3.30 15.34 17.26
N GLY A 329 4.01 15.72 16.19
CA GLY A 329 5.37 16.23 16.24
C GLY A 329 6.45 15.15 16.16
N PHE A 330 6.10 13.85 16.28
CA PHE A 330 7.07 12.79 15.99
C PHE A 330 7.61 12.94 14.57
N THR A 331 8.94 12.89 14.44
CA THR A 331 9.66 12.98 13.17
C THR A 331 10.84 12.02 13.25
N ILE A 332 11.05 11.22 12.22
CA ILE A 332 12.22 10.35 12.09
C ILE A 332 12.70 10.34 10.63
N SER A 333 14.01 10.32 10.44
CA SER A 333 14.65 10.00 9.16
C SER A 333 15.20 8.58 9.24
N ILE A 334 14.89 7.75 8.25
CA ILE A 334 15.37 6.38 8.11
C ILE A 334 16.12 6.22 6.78
N PRO A 335 17.14 5.35 6.66
CA PRO A 335 17.76 5.08 5.37
C PRO A 335 16.74 4.56 4.35
N ARG A 336 16.84 5.01 3.09
CA ARG A 336 16.09 4.42 1.97
C ARG A 336 16.66 3.05 1.58
N LYS A 337 18.00 2.93 1.59
CA LYS A 337 18.73 1.70 1.25
C LYS A 337 18.65 0.70 2.43
N VAL A 338 17.76 -0.28 2.31
CA VAL A 338 17.63 -1.40 3.28
C VAL A 338 18.51 -2.61 2.90
N LEU A 339 18.81 -2.76 1.60
CA LEU A 339 19.56 -3.87 1.02
C LEU A 339 20.87 -3.38 0.43
N ASP A 340 21.93 -4.17 0.55
CA ASP A 340 23.11 -4.03 -0.30
C ASP A 340 22.99 -4.90 -1.56
N LYS A 341 23.50 -4.41 -2.70
CA LYS A 341 23.45 -5.13 -4.00
C LYS A 341 24.77 -5.83 -4.35
N ALA A 342 25.80 -5.71 -3.52
CA ALA A 342 27.10 -6.33 -3.79
C ALA A 342 26.97 -7.86 -3.95
N SER A 343 27.68 -8.45 -4.92
CA SER A 343 27.53 -9.87 -5.29
C SER A 343 27.98 -10.87 -4.22
N ASN A 344 28.65 -10.40 -3.17
CA ASN A 344 29.05 -11.15 -1.99
C ASN A 344 28.17 -10.85 -0.75
N ALA A 345 27.24 -9.90 -0.84
CA ALA A 345 26.28 -9.63 0.23
C ALA A 345 25.23 -10.75 0.31
N LYS A 346 24.70 -10.96 1.52
CA LYS A 346 23.65 -11.93 1.82
C LYS A 346 22.59 -11.27 2.69
N HIS A 347 21.36 -11.77 2.63
CA HIS A 347 20.25 -11.22 3.41
C HIS A 347 19.53 -12.33 4.18
N ASP A 348 19.36 -12.15 5.49
CA ASP A 348 18.45 -12.92 6.32
C ASP A 348 17.17 -12.09 6.53
N LEU A 349 15.98 -12.69 6.33
CA LEU A 349 14.69 -12.06 6.66
C LEU A 349 14.25 -12.50 8.06
N SER A 350 13.85 -11.54 8.89
CA SER A 350 13.44 -11.77 10.28
C SER A 350 12.05 -11.18 10.54
N ILE A 351 11.10 -12.04 10.86
CA ILE A 351 9.67 -11.74 11.00
C ILE A 351 9.30 -11.87 12.48
N PHE A 352 9.17 -10.76 13.18
CA PHE A 352 8.63 -10.75 14.55
C PHE A 352 7.11 -10.60 14.48
N VAL A 353 6.38 -11.38 15.28
CA VAL A 353 4.92 -11.30 15.39
C VAL A 353 4.49 -11.21 16.84
N ASP A 354 3.40 -10.50 17.10
CA ASP A 354 2.84 -10.31 18.45
C ASP A 354 1.31 -10.11 18.39
N SER A 355 0.61 -10.48 19.45
CA SER A 355 -0.81 -10.20 19.61
C SER A 355 -1.23 -9.86 21.05
N SER A 356 -1.99 -8.78 21.20
CA SER A 356 -2.77 -8.49 22.39
C SER A 356 -4.26 -8.71 22.14
N LYS A 357 -5.07 -8.72 23.20
CA LYS A 357 -6.55 -8.73 23.11
C LYS A 357 -7.15 -7.62 22.24
N ARG A 358 -6.38 -6.59 21.86
CA ARG A 358 -6.84 -5.44 21.07
C ARG A 358 -6.28 -5.38 19.65
N ALA A 359 -5.10 -5.91 19.38
CA ALA A 359 -4.46 -5.85 18.07
C ALA A 359 -3.46 -7.01 17.88
N TYR A 360 -3.20 -7.38 16.63
CA TYR A 360 -2.14 -8.30 16.25
C TYR A 360 -1.28 -7.68 15.15
N THR A 361 0.02 -7.90 15.22
CA THR A 361 1.00 -7.15 14.41
C THR A 361 2.15 -8.04 13.94
N CYS A 362 2.88 -7.54 12.96
CA CYS A 362 4.17 -8.10 12.56
C CYS A 362 5.17 -6.99 12.22
N GLY A 363 6.46 -7.33 12.36
CA GLY A 363 7.58 -6.52 11.95
C GLY A 363 8.59 -7.34 11.15
N LEU A 364 8.85 -6.91 9.91
CA LEU A 364 9.82 -7.54 9.02
C LEU A 364 11.11 -6.71 9.00
N TYR A 365 12.20 -7.37 9.34
CA TYR A 365 13.55 -6.83 9.34
C TYR A 365 14.40 -7.58 8.33
N ILE A 366 15.33 -6.87 7.69
CA ILE A 366 16.34 -7.47 6.83
C ILE A 366 17.69 -7.27 7.50
N THR A 367 18.39 -8.37 7.76
CA THR A 367 19.80 -8.36 8.18
C THR A 367 20.65 -8.56 6.94
N THR A 368 21.32 -7.50 6.50
CA THR A 368 22.35 -7.60 5.45
C THR A 368 23.66 -8.04 6.09
N ILE A 369 24.27 -9.05 5.49
CA ILE A 369 25.59 -9.60 5.83
C ILE A 369 26.50 -9.22 4.65
N SER A 370 27.43 -8.31 4.88
CA SER A 370 28.38 -7.85 3.84
C SER A 370 29.50 -8.89 3.64
N GLY A 371 30.25 -8.77 2.53
CA GLY A 371 31.31 -9.71 2.19
C GLY A 371 32.51 -9.77 3.14
N ASP A 372 32.64 -8.79 4.05
CA ASP A 372 33.60 -8.78 5.16
C ASP A 372 33.09 -9.51 6.42
N GLY A 373 31.84 -9.98 6.40
CA GLY A 373 31.15 -10.60 7.53
C GLY A 373 30.43 -9.62 8.46
N SER A 374 30.48 -8.30 8.20
CA SER A 374 29.73 -7.32 8.98
C SER A 374 28.22 -7.51 8.80
N ARG A 375 27.45 -7.28 9.88
CA ARG A 375 25.99 -7.48 9.91
C ARG A 375 25.28 -6.18 10.28
N VAL A 376 24.31 -5.77 9.47
CA VAL A 376 23.46 -4.60 9.71
C VAL A 376 22.00 -4.98 9.51
N THR A 377 21.22 -4.91 10.59
CA THR A 377 19.78 -5.15 10.58
C THR A 377 19.02 -3.83 10.48
N GLN A 378 18.08 -3.77 9.53
CA GLN A 378 17.20 -2.63 9.32
C GLN A 378 15.74 -3.06 9.23
N ARG A 379 14.83 -2.23 9.73
CA ARG A 379 13.38 -2.41 9.57
C ARG A 379 12.98 -2.19 8.10
N PHE A 380 12.27 -3.15 7.51
CA PHE A 380 11.71 -3.06 6.17
C PHE A 380 10.21 -2.73 6.16
N VAL A 381 9.39 -3.50 6.90
CA VAL A 381 7.92 -3.33 6.94
C VAL A 381 7.37 -3.52 8.36
N GLY A 382 6.28 -2.82 8.67
CA GLY A 382 5.40 -3.13 9.80
C GLY A 382 3.96 -3.37 9.33
N LYS A 383 3.22 -4.24 10.01
CA LYS A 383 1.77 -4.36 9.79
C LYS A 383 1.02 -4.52 11.10
N SER A 384 -0.19 -3.96 11.13
CA SER A 384 -1.08 -4.02 12.29
C SER A 384 -2.53 -4.20 11.87
N LYS A 385 -3.22 -5.14 12.52
CA LYS A 385 -4.67 -5.35 12.44
C LYS A 385 -5.28 -5.28 13.83
N ILE A 386 -6.48 -4.73 13.93
CA ILE A 386 -7.21 -4.62 15.20
C ILE A 386 -8.05 -5.87 15.40
N ALA A 387 -8.10 -6.40 16.63
CA ALA A 387 -8.77 -7.66 16.94
C ALA A 387 -10.27 -7.62 16.54
N PRO A 388 -10.82 -8.66 15.87
CA PRO A 388 -12.19 -8.65 15.38
C PRO A 388 -13.25 -8.46 16.48
N LEU A 389 -14.27 -7.63 16.21
CA LEU A 389 -15.34 -7.33 17.17
C LEU A 389 -16.39 -8.44 17.34
N LYS A 390 -16.57 -9.34 16.35
CA LYS A 390 -17.79 -10.18 16.24
C LYS A 390 -17.90 -11.30 17.30
N LYS A 391 -16.77 -11.72 17.90
CA LYS A 391 -16.67 -12.58 19.09
C LYS A 391 -15.37 -12.21 19.80
N GLU A 392 -15.28 -12.37 21.12
CA GLU A 392 -13.96 -12.36 21.76
C GLU A 392 -13.10 -13.47 21.15
N GLN A 393 -11.87 -13.14 20.74
CA GLN A 393 -10.91 -14.12 20.28
C GLN A 393 -10.08 -14.55 21.48
N THR A 394 -9.86 -15.86 21.66
CA THR A 394 -8.84 -16.35 22.58
C THR A 394 -7.47 -15.84 22.16
N ILE A 395 -6.60 -15.54 23.12
CA ILE A 395 -5.25 -15.02 22.84
C ILE A 395 -4.47 -15.94 21.88
N PRO A 396 -4.40 -17.28 22.10
CA PRO A 396 -3.85 -18.24 21.14
C PRO A 396 -4.32 -18.15 19.69
N LYS A 397 -5.56 -17.68 19.45
CA LYS A 397 -6.07 -17.46 18.10
C LYS A 397 -5.61 -16.14 17.49
N LEU A 398 -5.42 -15.09 18.30
CA LEU A 398 -4.82 -13.83 17.86
C LEU A 398 -3.33 -14.00 17.57
N GLU A 399 -2.64 -14.87 18.33
CA GLU A 399 -1.23 -15.22 18.13
C GLU A 399 -1.03 -15.98 16.80
N LEU A 400 -1.86 -17.00 16.50
CA LEU A 400 -1.88 -17.62 15.17
C LEU A 400 -2.22 -16.63 14.05
N LEU A 401 -3.12 -15.66 14.29
CA LEU A 401 -3.42 -14.59 13.32
C LEU A 401 -2.24 -13.64 13.11
N ALA A 402 -1.38 -13.44 14.12
CA ALA A 402 -0.14 -12.68 14.01
C ALA A 402 0.90 -13.44 13.16
N ILE A 403 1.08 -14.74 13.41
CA ILE A 403 1.93 -15.63 12.59
C ILE A 403 1.49 -15.61 11.13
N PHE A 404 0.18 -15.80 10.86
CA PHE A 404 -0.37 -15.76 9.50
C PHE A 404 -0.16 -14.38 8.83
N LEU A 405 -0.32 -13.28 9.57
CA LEU A 405 -0.07 -11.93 9.08
C LEU A 405 1.41 -11.70 8.74
N GLY A 406 2.33 -12.18 9.58
CA GLY A 406 3.78 -12.13 9.34
C GLY A 406 4.18 -12.85 8.06
N LEU A 407 3.76 -14.11 7.91
CA LEU A 407 4.04 -14.93 6.72
C LEU A 407 3.42 -14.34 5.45
N SER A 408 2.16 -13.88 5.49
CA SER A 408 1.50 -13.26 4.31
C SER A 408 2.25 -12.02 3.81
N VAL A 409 2.79 -11.21 4.74
CA VAL A 409 3.57 -10.01 4.40
C VAL A 409 4.97 -10.38 3.91
N ALA A 410 5.57 -11.46 4.42
CA ALA A 410 6.86 -11.98 3.95
C ALA A 410 6.77 -12.59 2.54
N GLU A 411 5.79 -13.46 2.28
CA GLU A 411 5.50 -14.01 0.95
C GLU A 411 5.30 -12.89 -0.08
N THR A 412 4.45 -11.90 0.24
CA THR A 412 4.23 -10.72 -0.61
C THR A 412 5.52 -9.93 -0.83
N THR A 413 6.37 -9.79 0.21
CA THR A 413 7.66 -9.08 0.11
C THR A 413 8.61 -9.78 -0.85
N ILE A 414 8.78 -11.10 -0.71
CA ILE A 414 9.68 -11.90 -1.54
C ILE A 414 9.22 -11.85 -3.00
N LEU A 415 7.93 -12.11 -3.25
CA LEU A 415 7.34 -12.11 -4.59
C LEU A 415 7.37 -10.74 -5.29
N LYS A 416 7.32 -9.62 -4.56
CA LYS A 416 7.31 -8.27 -5.13
C LYS A 416 8.69 -7.62 -5.22
N THR A 417 9.64 -8.01 -4.38
CA THR A 417 11.03 -7.50 -4.44
C THR A 417 11.95 -8.35 -5.31
N GLY A 418 11.66 -9.64 -5.47
CA GLY A 418 12.56 -10.59 -6.15
C GLY A 418 13.85 -10.89 -5.39
N VAL A 419 13.96 -10.43 -4.14
CA VAL A 419 15.16 -10.58 -3.31
C VAL A 419 15.27 -12.01 -2.81
N LYS A 420 16.40 -12.65 -3.10
CA LYS A 420 16.75 -13.95 -2.51
C LYS A 420 17.28 -13.74 -1.09
N PHE A 421 16.58 -14.29 -0.11
CA PHE A 421 17.09 -14.43 1.25
C PHE A 421 17.80 -15.79 1.40
N GLU A 422 18.85 -15.87 2.21
CA GLU A 422 19.47 -17.15 2.56
C GLU A 422 18.61 -17.90 3.58
N ARG A 423 18.12 -17.18 4.60
CA ARG A 423 17.21 -17.69 5.63
C ARG A 423 16.03 -16.75 5.86
N ILE A 424 14.93 -17.35 6.30
CA ILE A 424 13.74 -16.65 6.77
C ILE A 424 13.42 -17.18 8.16
N ASN A 425 13.33 -16.28 9.14
CA ASN A 425 13.17 -16.62 10.55
C ASN A 425 11.88 -15.97 11.07
N LEU A 426 10.96 -16.75 11.64
CA LEU A 426 9.76 -16.22 12.29
C LEU A 426 9.87 -16.37 13.81
N PHE A 427 9.68 -15.26 14.52
CA PHE A 427 9.79 -15.16 15.97
C PHE A 427 8.41 -14.84 16.57
N SER A 428 7.98 -15.65 17.53
CA SER A 428 6.74 -15.52 18.30
C SER A 428 7.05 -15.87 19.76
N ASP A 429 6.52 -15.13 20.73
CA ASP A 429 6.65 -15.46 22.16
C ASP A 429 5.56 -16.41 22.66
N SER A 430 4.47 -16.57 21.91
CA SER A 430 3.48 -17.61 22.21
C SER A 430 4.01 -19.03 21.97
N THR A 431 4.26 -19.75 23.05
CA THR A 431 4.52 -21.20 23.03
C THR A 431 3.29 -22.01 22.59
N ILE A 432 2.07 -21.55 22.90
CA ILE A 432 0.81 -22.26 22.58
C ILE A 432 0.53 -22.19 21.08
N ALA A 433 0.67 -21.02 20.45
CA ALA A 433 0.48 -20.89 19.01
C ALA A 433 1.54 -21.70 18.24
N LEU A 434 2.78 -21.72 18.73
CA LEU A 434 3.86 -22.53 18.17
C LEU A 434 3.64 -24.04 18.35
N SER A 435 3.12 -24.53 19.49
CA SER A 435 2.83 -25.97 19.67
C SER A 435 1.67 -26.42 18.77
N TRP A 436 0.65 -25.57 18.57
CA TRP A 436 -0.44 -25.83 17.63
C TRP A 436 0.01 -25.97 16.17
N LEU A 437 1.14 -25.38 15.75
CA LEU A 437 1.74 -25.65 14.43
C LEU A 437 2.41 -27.04 14.34
N ARG A 438 2.79 -27.63 15.47
CA ARG A 438 3.39 -28.98 15.57
C ARG A 438 2.41 -30.06 16.01
N ALA A 439 1.16 -29.72 16.30
CA ALA A 439 0.23 -30.60 16.99
C ALA A 439 -0.25 -31.78 16.14
N ASN A 440 0.26 -32.98 16.42
CA ASN A 440 -0.27 -34.25 15.91
C ASN A 440 -1.63 -34.64 16.54
N LYS A 441 -2.19 -33.82 17.43
CA LYS A 441 -3.47 -34.00 18.13
C LYS A 441 -4.60 -33.27 17.40
N LYS A 442 -5.85 -33.71 17.58
CA LYS A 442 -7.02 -33.12 16.91
C LYS A 442 -7.41 -31.76 17.50
N LEU A 443 -6.94 -30.69 16.86
CA LEU A 443 -7.28 -29.30 17.20
C LEU A 443 -8.76 -28.95 16.94
N PRO A 444 -9.30 -27.86 17.55
CA PRO A 444 -10.64 -27.35 17.25
C PRO A 444 -10.72 -26.83 15.80
N PRO A 445 -11.84 -27.01 15.06
CA PRO A 445 -11.89 -26.78 13.61
C PRO A 445 -11.42 -25.39 13.15
N ILE A 446 -11.74 -24.34 13.91
CA ILE A 446 -11.34 -22.96 13.59
C ILE A 446 -9.86 -22.66 13.85
N VAL A 447 -9.19 -23.49 14.66
CA VAL A 447 -7.73 -23.50 14.84
C VAL A 447 -7.10 -24.29 13.71
N THR A 448 -7.61 -25.50 13.41
CA THR A 448 -7.14 -26.34 12.29
C THR A 448 -7.12 -25.57 10.97
N THR A 449 -8.22 -24.91 10.59
CA THR A 449 -8.29 -24.09 9.37
C THR A 449 -7.34 -22.90 9.34
N LEU A 450 -6.84 -22.45 10.50
CA LEU A 450 -5.85 -21.37 10.58
C LEU A 450 -4.43 -21.92 10.49
N VAL A 451 -4.14 -23.07 11.12
CA VAL A 451 -2.87 -23.81 10.98
C VAL A 451 -2.67 -24.29 9.55
N GLU A 452 -3.69 -24.86 8.90
CA GLU A 452 -3.68 -25.25 7.48
C GLU A 452 -3.29 -24.08 6.55
N LYS A 453 -3.72 -22.86 6.88
CA LYS A 453 -3.42 -21.65 6.10
C LYS A 453 -2.06 -21.05 6.41
N ILE A 454 -1.60 -21.17 7.65
CA ILE A 454 -0.22 -20.86 8.03
C ILE A 454 0.74 -21.78 7.28
N GLU A 455 0.49 -23.09 7.26
CA GLU A 455 1.34 -24.05 6.55
C GLU A 455 1.27 -23.89 5.02
N PHE A 456 0.11 -23.57 4.44
CA PHE A 456 0.01 -23.25 3.01
C PHE A 456 0.90 -22.05 2.61
N THR A 457 0.84 -20.94 3.35
CA THR A 457 1.69 -19.77 3.09
C THR A 457 3.15 -20.04 3.47
N ALA A 458 3.41 -20.81 4.54
CA ALA A 458 4.75 -21.23 4.92
C ALA A 458 5.42 -22.07 3.83
N GLU A 459 4.67 -22.92 3.13
CA GLU A 459 5.17 -23.71 2.01
C GLU A 459 5.50 -22.86 0.78
N GLY A 460 4.68 -21.85 0.47
CA GLY A 460 5.01 -20.84 -0.55
C GLY A 460 6.31 -20.10 -0.24
N VAL A 461 6.58 -19.83 1.03
CA VAL A 461 7.84 -19.22 1.50
C VAL A 461 9.02 -20.22 1.49
N ARG A 462 8.80 -21.49 1.87
CA ARG A 462 9.85 -22.55 1.85
C ARG A 462 10.37 -22.86 0.44
N GLN A 463 9.56 -22.63 -0.59
CA GLN A 463 9.98 -22.75 -2.00
C GLN A 463 11.08 -21.74 -2.39
N THR A 464 11.27 -20.64 -1.64
CA THR A 464 12.28 -19.62 -1.95
C THR A 464 13.53 -19.69 -1.06
N SER A 465 13.35 -19.96 0.23
CA SER A 465 14.42 -19.94 1.25
C SER A 465 14.08 -20.85 2.43
N GLN A 466 15.07 -21.23 3.26
CA GLN A 466 14.81 -21.99 4.48
C GLN A 466 13.99 -21.14 5.47
N LEU A 467 12.77 -21.56 5.78
CA LEU A 467 11.90 -20.96 6.81
C LEU A 467 12.02 -21.72 8.13
N THR A 468 12.47 -21.04 9.18
CA THR A 468 12.57 -21.59 10.54
C THR A 468 11.72 -20.77 11.52
N PHE A 469 10.99 -21.45 12.40
CA PHE A 469 10.18 -20.84 13.46
C PHE A 469 10.91 -20.92 14.80
N PHE A 470 10.81 -19.84 15.58
CA PHE A 470 11.47 -19.68 16.87
C PHE A 470 10.49 -19.14 17.93
N HIS A 471 10.61 -19.67 19.14
CA HIS A 471 10.16 -19.00 20.35
C HIS A 471 11.18 -17.91 20.73
N VAL A 472 10.70 -16.68 20.95
CA VAL A 472 11.49 -15.56 21.49
C VAL A 472 10.90 -15.11 22.83
N PRO A 473 11.68 -14.76 23.87
CA PRO A 473 11.13 -14.16 25.09
C PRO A 473 10.39 -12.86 24.79
N THR A 474 9.26 -12.59 25.46
CA THR A 474 8.44 -11.38 25.24
C THR A 474 9.23 -10.07 25.33
N GLU A 475 10.16 -9.95 26.28
CA GLU A 475 11.04 -8.77 26.43
C GLU A 475 12.02 -8.56 25.24
N GLU A 476 12.29 -9.61 24.47
CA GLU A 476 13.09 -9.61 23.23
C GLU A 476 12.19 -9.62 21.96
N ASN A 477 10.86 -9.70 22.12
CA ASN A 477 9.92 -9.65 21.00
C ASN A 477 9.74 -8.20 20.53
N ALA A 478 10.51 -7.80 19.52
CA ALA A 478 10.43 -6.45 18.94
C ALA A 478 9.08 -6.09 18.29
N ALA A 479 8.07 -6.97 18.32
CA ALA A 479 6.69 -6.67 17.98
C ALA A 479 5.78 -6.28 19.18
N ASP A 480 6.14 -6.50 20.46
CA ASP A 480 5.33 -6.07 21.65
C ASP A 480 4.86 -4.62 21.51
N CYS A 481 5.84 -3.73 21.24
CA CYS A 481 5.62 -2.30 21.17
C CYS A 481 4.55 -1.91 20.13
N ALA A 482 4.27 -2.77 19.16
CA ALA A 482 3.25 -2.58 18.13
C ALA A 482 1.84 -2.98 18.56
N THR A 483 1.63 -3.93 19.48
CA THR A 483 0.28 -4.20 20.04
C THR A 483 0.01 -3.39 21.31
N ARG A 484 1.05 -3.13 22.11
CA ARG A 484 1.00 -2.31 23.33
C ARG A 484 0.89 -0.81 23.01
N GLY A 485 1.63 -0.35 22.01
CA GLY A 485 1.79 1.05 21.66
C GLY A 485 2.85 1.78 22.49
N VAL A 486 3.31 2.93 21.98
CA VAL A 486 4.41 3.73 22.56
C VAL A 486 4.17 5.24 22.39
N SER A 487 4.76 6.06 23.26
CA SER A 487 4.83 7.50 23.07
C SER A 487 5.92 7.90 22.06
N LYS A 488 5.80 9.07 21.41
CA LYS A 488 6.87 9.63 20.55
C LYS A 488 8.25 9.75 21.24
N SER A 489 8.26 9.93 22.55
CA SER A 489 9.46 10.02 23.39
C SER A 489 10.23 8.70 23.46
N GLU A 490 9.51 7.58 23.59
CA GLU A 490 10.09 6.24 23.60
C GLU A 490 10.40 5.77 22.17
N PHE A 491 9.50 6.09 21.22
CA PHE A 491 9.50 5.49 19.89
C PHE A 491 10.76 5.79 19.07
N ALA A 492 11.38 6.96 19.26
CA ALA A 492 12.61 7.33 18.55
C ALA A 492 13.80 6.39 18.84
N ASN A 493 13.85 5.79 20.05
CA ASN A 493 14.93 4.89 20.48
C ASN A 493 14.46 3.42 20.59
N CYS A 494 13.28 3.10 20.04
CA CYS A 494 12.67 1.78 20.17
C CYS A 494 13.35 0.75 19.24
N GLN A 495 13.54 -0.49 19.73
CA GLN A 495 14.06 -1.62 18.94
C GLN A 495 13.22 -1.93 17.68
N TRP A 496 12.00 -1.39 17.58
CA TRP A 496 11.18 -1.43 16.36
C TRP A 496 11.95 -1.05 15.08
N TRP A 497 12.90 -0.10 15.15
CA TRP A 497 13.63 0.41 13.99
C TRP A 497 14.81 -0.45 13.53
N THR A 498 15.53 -1.11 14.45
CA THR A 498 16.76 -1.88 14.17
C THR A 498 16.61 -3.38 14.37
N GLY A 499 15.58 -3.80 15.11
CA GLY A 499 15.45 -5.14 15.66
C GLY A 499 16.27 -5.31 16.94
N PRO A 500 16.13 -6.45 17.63
CA PRO A 500 17.00 -6.81 18.72
C PRO A 500 18.45 -6.93 18.24
N LYS A 501 19.41 -6.50 19.08
CA LYS A 501 20.82 -6.37 18.66
C LYS A 501 21.43 -7.70 18.20
N TRP A 502 21.02 -8.82 18.80
CA TRP A 502 21.51 -10.16 18.52
C TRP A 502 21.18 -10.67 17.12
N LEU A 503 20.30 -10.03 16.34
CA LEU A 503 20.16 -10.34 14.89
C LEU A 503 21.46 -10.10 14.11
N ASN A 504 22.38 -9.28 14.66
CA ASN A 504 23.71 -9.02 14.09
C ASN A 504 24.80 -9.94 14.68
N ASP A 505 24.44 -10.82 15.62
CA ASP A 505 25.28 -11.92 16.11
C ASP A 505 25.05 -13.21 15.29
N SER A 506 25.87 -14.23 15.52
CA SER A 506 25.65 -15.57 14.97
C SER A 506 24.46 -16.26 15.63
N ILE A 507 23.80 -17.17 14.90
CA ILE A 507 22.52 -17.79 15.31
C ILE A 507 22.63 -18.55 16.65
N GLU A 508 23.80 -19.10 16.95
CA GLU A 508 24.08 -19.86 18.17
C GLU A 508 24.12 -18.98 19.44
N ARG A 509 24.07 -17.65 19.28
CA ARG A 509 24.00 -16.65 20.36
C ARG A 509 22.60 -16.04 20.53
N TRP A 510 21.66 -16.34 19.63
CA TRP A 510 20.32 -15.76 19.69
C TRP A 510 19.58 -16.31 20.92
N PRO A 511 18.92 -15.47 21.75
CA PRO A 511 18.24 -15.88 22.98
C PRO A 511 16.87 -16.50 22.68
N VAL A 512 16.84 -17.47 21.77
CA VAL A 512 15.62 -18.05 21.17
C VAL A 512 15.66 -19.57 21.21
N THR A 513 14.50 -20.22 21.09
CA THR A 513 14.39 -21.68 21.03
C THR A 513 13.75 -22.07 19.71
N GLN A 514 14.37 -22.96 18.93
CA GLN A 514 13.77 -23.42 17.68
C GLN A 514 12.49 -24.21 17.97
N ILE A 515 11.47 -24.08 17.11
CA ILE A 515 10.15 -24.71 17.33
C ILE A 515 10.23 -26.24 17.54
N SER A 516 11.26 -26.90 16.99
CA SER A 516 11.57 -28.33 17.15
C SER A 516 11.95 -28.72 18.58
N ASP A 517 12.57 -27.79 19.30
CA ASP A 517 13.30 -28.06 20.55
C ASP A 517 12.48 -27.62 21.78
N LEU A 518 11.38 -26.90 21.54
CA LEU A 518 10.27 -26.76 22.48
C LEU A 518 9.78 -28.16 22.87
N ARG A 519 9.98 -28.51 24.14
CA ARG A 519 9.62 -29.80 24.72
C ARG A 519 8.11 -29.97 24.88
N GLU A 520 7.69 -31.21 25.12
CA GLU A 520 6.31 -31.60 25.41
C GLU A 520 5.80 -31.13 26.80
N GLU A 521 6.45 -30.14 27.43
CA GLU A 521 6.08 -29.51 28.71
C GLU A 521 4.81 -28.62 28.60
N LEU A 522 3.98 -28.85 27.57
CA LEU A 522 2.81 -28.05 27.19
C LEU A 522 1.47 -28.81 27.28
N GLU A 523 1.44 -30.10 27.62
CA GLU A 523 0.18 -30.87 27.62
C GLU A 523 -0.93 -30.27 28.51
N ASP A 524 -0.57 -29.74 29.68
CA ASP A 524 -1.51 -29.04 30.58
C ASP A 524 -2.01 -27.71 29.97
N SER A 525 -1.11 -26.94 29.35
CA SER A 525 -1.41 -25.64 28.74
C SER A 525 -2.28 -25.79 27.50
N GLU A 526 -1.97 -26.77 26.65
CA GLU A 526 -2.80 -27.15 25.50
C GLU A 526 -4.21 -27.60 25.95
N THR A 527 -4.31 -28.34 27.05
CA THR A 527 -5.59 -28.81 27.59
C THR A 527 -6.47 -27.64 28.07
N LEU A 528 -5.89 -26.69 28.81
CA LEU A 528 -6.58 -25.46 29.23
C LEU A 528 -6.98 -24.59 28.03
N ALA A 529 -6.12 -24.46 27.01
CA ALA A 529 -6.42 -23.71 25.79
C ALA A 529 -7.54 -24.36 24.96
N HIS A 530 -7.59 -25.70 24.88
CA HIS A 530 -8.69 -26.42 24.22
C HIS A 530 -10.04 -26.16 24.91
N GLN A 531 -10.08 -26.22 26.24
CA GLN A 531 -11.30 -25.93 27.03
C GLN A 531 -11.78 -24.49 26.79
N ALA A 532 -10.87 -23.52 26.76
CA ALA A 532 -11.20 -22.12 26.51
C ALA A 532 -11.77 -21.84 25.10
N VAL A 533 -11.37 -22.62 24.08
CA VAL A 533 -11.88 -22.45 22.70
C VAL A 533 -13.27 -23.06 22.54
N GLN A 534 -13.53 -24.24 23.11
CA GLN A 534 -14.79 -24.97 22.94
C GLN A 534 -16.03 -24.23 23.48
N GLY A 535 -15.87 -23.38 24.50
CA GLY A 535 -16.98 -22.65 25.14
C GLY A 535 -17.61 -21.50 24.32
N THR A 536 -17.32 -21.35 23.02
CA THR A 536 -17.68 -20.15 22.24
C THR A 536 -18.55 -20.39 20.99
N GLU A 537 -19.05 -21.62 20.77
CA GLU A 537 -19.77 -22.02 19.55
C GLU A 537 -21.30 -21.80 19.56
N GLU A 538 -21.75 -20.53 19.60
CA GLU A 538 -23.13 -20.17 19.20
C GLU A 538 -23.22 -19.34 17.91
N ARG A 539 -24.46 -19.20 17.41
CA ARG A 539 -24.84 -19.09 15.98
C ARG A 539 -24.60 -17.71 15.33
N ILE A 540 -24.69 -17.68 14.00
CA ILE A 540 -24.41 -16.52 13.15
C ILE A 540 -25.70 -15.83 12.70
N GLU A 541 -25.82 -14.53 12.94
CA GLU A 541 -26.67 -13.62 12.16
C GLU A 541 -25.89 -12.34 11.76
N SER A 542 -26.52 -11.44 11.01
CA SER A 542 -25.87 -10.58 10.01
C SER A 542 -25.67 -9.09 10.37
N VAL A 543 -25.31 -8.27 9.37
CA VAL A 543 -25.38 -6.79 9.28
C VAL A 543 -24.03 -6.03 9.24
N SER A 544 -23.24 -6.29 8.20
CA SER A 544 -23.21 -5.48 6.96
C SER A 544 -23.19 -3.94 7.03
N GLU A 545 -22.60 -3.30 8.05
CA GLU A 545 -22.54 -1.82 8.07
C GLU A 545 -21.20 -1.09 8.33
N ILE A 546 -20.10 -1.64 8.91
CA ILE A 546 -19.05 -0.72 9.48
C ILE A 546 -17.47 -0.73 9.21
N ALA A 547 -16.89 -1.31 8.10
CA ALA A 547 -15.53 -1.04 7.47
C ALA A 547 -15.27 -1.11 5.88
N LEU A 548 -15.96 -0.34 5.01
CA LEU A 548 -15.73 -0.13 3.54
C LEU A 548 -15.04 1.24 3.35
N ALA A 549 -15.22 2.19 4.27
CA ALA A 549 -14.50 3.46 4.26
C ALA A 549 -12.98 3.27 4.47
N GLU A 550 -12.59 2.20 5.16
CA GLU A 550 -11.21 1.71 5.20
C GLU A 550 -10.80 1.13 3.84
N ARG A 551 -11.66 0.32 3.20
CA ARG A 551 -11.44 -0.19 1.83
C ARG A 551 -11.47 0.88 0.73
N LEU A 552 -12.14 2.02 0.88
CA LEU A 552 -12.20 3.08 -0.15
C LEU A 552 -10.91 3.90 -0.19
N ILE A 553 -10.34 4.19 0.97
CA ILE A 553 -9.07 4.90 1.05
C ILE A 553 -7.98 3.97 0.50
N ILE A 554 -7.98 2.72 0.95
CA ILE A 554 -7.08 1.68 0.41
C ILE A 554 -7.36 1.41 -1.08
N ARG A 555 -8.61 1.38 -1.58
CA ARG A 555 -8.90 1.25 -3.04
C ARG A 555 -8.58 2.52 -3.83
N GLN A 556 -8.57 3.72 -3.27
CA GLN A 556 -8.05 4.89 -3.99
C GLN A 556 -6.52 4.78 -4.13
N GLU A 557 -5.83 4.30 -3.11
CA GLU A 557 -4.38 4.07 -3.13
C GLU A 557 -4.00 2.80 -3.95
N GLN A 558 -4.87 1.78 -4.00
CA GLN A 558 -4.66 0.50 -4.69
C GLN A 558 -5.36 0.35 -6.04
N GLN A 559 -6.28 1.22 -6.46
CA GLN A 559 -6.59 1.34 -7.89
C GLN A 559 -5.44 2.05 -8.60
N VAL A 560 -4.80 3.01 -7.93
CA VAL A 560 -3.58 3.65 -8.45
C VAL A 560 -2.42 2.66 -8.55
N HIS A 561 -2.10 1.92 -7.48
CA HIS A 561 -1.08 0.84 -7.58
C HIS A 561 -1.54 -0.30 -8.49
N GLY A 562 -2.74 -0.85 -8.27
CA GLY A 562 -3.22 -2.08 -8.92
C GLY A 562 -3.39 -1.95 -10.43
N LEU A 563 -3.86 -0.82 -10.95
CA LEU A 563 -3.98 -0.61 -12.40
C LEU A 563 -2.61 -0.39 -13.07
N ALA A 564 -1.55 -0.13 -12.29
CA ALA A 564 -0.17 -0.22 -12.76
C ALA A 564 0.36 -1.67 -12.60
N THR A 565 0.37 -2.23 -11.39
CA THR A 565 1.01 -3.52 -11.09
C THR A 565 0.36 -4.73 -11.73
N ALA A 566 -0.96 -4.70 -11.97
CA ALA A 566 -1.62 -5.77 -12.71
C ALA A 566 -1.15 -5.74 -14.18
N SER A 567 -1.12 -4.54 -14.79
CA SER A 567 -0.59 -4.36 -16.16
C SER A 567 0.89 -4.74 -16.32
N GLN A 568 1.68 -4.74 -15.24
CA GLN A 568 3.11 -5.09 -15.25
C GLN A 568 3.36 -6.61 -15.21
N ASN A 569 2.38 -7.42 -14.78
CA ASN A 569 2.58 -8.83 -14.45
C ASN A 569 2.22 -9.82 -15.58
N GLY A 570 1.86 -9.34 -16.77
CA GLY A 570 1.39 -10.17 -17.90
C GLY A 570 2.41 -11.11 -18.56
N HIS A 571 3.61 -11.32 -17.98
CA HIS A 571 4.73 -12.05 -18.59
C HIS A 571 5.41 -13.07 -17.66
N PHE A 572 4.63 -13.83 -16.88
CA PHE A 572 5.09 -15.09 -16.26
C PHE A 572 3.97 -16.16 -16.26
N LYS A 573 3.66 -16.72 -17.45
CA LYS A 573 2.74 -17.87 -17.56
C LYS A 573 3.14 -18.86 -18.67
N THR A 574 4.40 -19.24 -18.73
CA THR A 574 4.94 -20.25 -19.66
C THR A 574 6.06 -21.08 -19.02
N MET A 575 5.76 -21.83 -17.94
CA MET A 575 6.56 -22.96 -17.45
C MET A 575 5.88 -23.71 -16.28
N LEU A 576 4.66 -24.24 -16.47
CA LEU A 576 4.06 -25.24 -15.55
C LEU A 576 2.81 -25.98 -16.10
N ASP A 577 2.72 -26.18 -17.42
CA ASP A 577 1.62 -26.89 -18.08
C ASP A 577 2.14 -28.06 -18.94
N ASP A 578 2.84 -29.02 -18.31
CA ASP A 578 3.23 -30.27 -18.99
C ASP A 578 3.50 -31.47 -18.03
N LYS A 579 2.50 -31.86 -17.22
CA LYS A 579 2.36 -33.19 -16.55
C LYS A 579 1.09 -33.33 -15.69
N ALA A 580 -0.10 -33.31 -16.30
CA ALA A 580 -1.36 -33.61 -15.60
C ALA A 580 -2.41 -34.36 -16.45
N LEU A 581 -1.96 -35.15 -17.44
CA LEU A 581 -2.83 -35.77 -18.44
C LEU A 581 -2.76 -37.31 -18.37
N HIS A 582 -3.40 -37.92 -17.36
CA HIS A 582 -3.95 -39.30 -17.40
C HIS A 582 -4.81 -39.61 -16.15
N SER A 583 -5.77 -40.54 -16.29
CA SER A 583 -6.77 -40.97 -15.29
C SER A 583 -7.81 -39.89 -14.90
N SER A 584 -9.13 -40.13 -14.84
CA SER A 584 -9.90 -41.34 -15.16
C SER A 584 -11.23 -41.01 -15.87
N LYS A 585 -11.64 -41.89 -16.80
CA LYS A 585 -13.03 -41.97 -17.30
C LYS A 585 -13.90 -42.73 -16.28
N ILE A 586 -15.19 -42.90 -16.64
CA ILE A 586 -16.18 -43.83 -16.08
C ILE A 586 -17.13 -43.23 -15.02
N TRP A 587 -18.19 -42.56 -15.49
CA TRP A 587 -19.52 -43.17 -15.47
C TRP A 587 -20.38 -42.67 -16.63
N THR A 588 -21.41 -43.42 -17.02
CA THR A 588 -22.21 -43.18 -18.23
C THR A 588 -23.71 -43.20 -17.97
N ASN A 589 -24.44 -42.42 -18.78
CA ASN A 589 -25.85 -42.59 -19.17
C ASN A 589 -26.87 -43.14 -18.14
N SER A 590 -27.93 -42.36 -17.88
CA SER A 590 -29.22 -42.70 -18.51
C SER A 590 -30.29 -41.61 -18.43
N THR A 591 -31.12 -41.63 -19.47
CA THR A 591 -32.29 -40.81 -19.79
C THR A 591 -33.40 -40.73 -18.73
N ARG A 592 -34.13 -39.60 -18.67
CA ARG A 592 -35.49 -39.51 -19.28
C ARG A 592 -36.05 -38.08 -19.37
N ARG A 593 -37.08 -37.93 -20.23
CA ARG A 593 -37.82 -36.68 -20.52
C ARG A 593 -38.92 -36.44 -19.48
N HIS A 594 -39.34 -35.18 -19.28
CA HIS A 594 -40.71 -34.78 -19.66
C HIS A 594 -40.91 -33.26 -19.78
N LYS A 595 -41.63 -32.83 -20.84
CA LYS A 595 -42.21 -31.48 -20.96
C LYS A 595 -43.51 -31.40 -20.15
N ARG A 596 -43.84 -30.22 -19.60
CA ARG A 596 -45.22 -29.69 -19.54
C ARG A 596 -45.22 -28.18 -19.80
N ARG A 597 -46.25 -27.70 -20.52
CA ARG A 597 -46.50 -26.29 -20.82
C ARG A 597 -47.12 -25.56 -19.63
N ARG A 598 -47.03 -24.23 -19.62
CA ARG A 598 -48.19 -23.36 -19.37
C ARG A 598 -48.02 -22.03 -20.10
N ASP A 599 -49.06 -21.64 -20.82
CA ASP A 599 -49.08 -20.50 -21.72
C ASP A 599 -49.50 -19.21 -20.98
N LYS A 600 -49.12 -18.03 -21.52
CA LYS A 600 -49.69 -16.73 -21.15
C LYS A 600 -50.29 -16.10 -22.42
N PRO A 601 -51.59 -15.76 -22.45
CA PRO A 601 -52.11 -14.79 -23.41
C PRO A 601 -51.70 -13.37 -22.98
N SER A 602 -51.39 -12.53 -23.96
CA SER A 602 -51.30 -11.09 -23.78
C SER A 602 -52.66 -10.45 -24.08
N LEU A 603 -52.98 -9.37 -23.38
CA LEU A 603 -53.96 -8.38 -23.81
C LEU A 603 -53.36 -6.99 -23.59
N ARG A 604 -53.48 -6.14 -24.61
CA ARG A 604 -53.18 -4.71 -24.53
C ARG A 604 -54.48 -3.97 -24.21
N THR A 605 -54.35 -2.90 -23.43
CA THR A 605 -54.96 -1.61 -23.78
C THR A 605 -53.97 -0.52 -23.39
#